data_AF-A0A7S3XJF6-F1
#
_entry.id   AF-A0A7S3XJF6-F1
#
_cell.length_a   1.000
_cell.length_b   1.000
_cell.length_c   1.000
_cell.angle_alpha   90.00
_cell.angle_beta   90.00
_cell.angle_gamma   90.00
#
_symmetry.space_group_name_H-M   'P 1'
#
loop_
_entity.id
_entity.type
_entity.pdbx_description
1 polymer ?
#
loop_
_entity_poly.entity_id
_entity_poly.type
_entity_poly.pdbx_seq_one_letter_code
_entity_poly.pdbx_strand_id
1 'polypeptide(L)'
;MSNLSETSTSQEVDLYRESECRFRDIHDWESLTESGLEIADVHRSSRHFVGCRNAGVFAFRAVPDAYLLPAALDDWQQVGLAYEALSEFIEPPNKTNLSAHGEVPAPLWSHGHEFRKLRWATLGWQYDWGSRSYTAVSAMPDSVSRLSAAVLRAAGIAEVPMTAAIVNFYHGHRISDRLGGHVDDVDGDSSPLVSVSLGLPCIFLHESIQGTSACTFTFRILKLILVLRRVSRTASSICGDSGSLKPTGT
;
A
#
# COMPACT_ATOMS: atom_id res chain seq x y z
N MET A 1 46.35 -8.84 -48.71
CA MET A 1 45.05 -8.15 -48.62
C MET A 1 44.31 -8.78 -47.45
N SER A 2 44.46 -8.18 -46.28
CA SER A 2 44.03 -8.67 -44.97
C SER A 2 42.59 -8.23 -44.67
N ASN A 3 41.79 -9.18 -44.20
CA ASN A 3 40.43 -8.99 -43.68
C ASN A 3 40.38 -7.91 -42.59
N LEU A 4 39.47 -6.96 -42.73
CA LEU A 4 39.14 -5.98 -41.69
C LEU A 4 37.81 -6.38 -41.02
N SER A 5 37.99 -6.90 -39.81
CA SER A 5 37.26 -6.65 -38.57
C SER A 5 35.73 -6.66 -38.56
N GLU A 6 35.22 -7.67 -37.86
CA GLU A 6 33.93 -7.77 -37.20
C GLU A 6 33.56 -6.48 -36.45
N THR A 7 32.37 -5.97 -36.73
CA THR A 7 31.68 -4.97 -35.91
C THR A 7 31.20 -5.61 -34.62
N SER A 8 31.87 -5.27 -33.51
CA SER A 8 31.39 -5.48 -32.15
C SER A 8 30.05 -4.75 -31.96
N THR A 9 28.95 -5.50 -31.93
CA THR A 9 27.67 -5.02 -31.42
C THR A 9 27.79 -4.89 -29.91
N SER A 10 27.85 -3.65 -29.40
CA SER A 10 27.65 -3.36 -27.99
C SER A 10 26.27 -3.87 -27.58
N GLN A 11 26.22 -4.97 -26.83
CA GLN A 11 25.01 -5.41 -26.16
C GLN A 11 24.60 -4.31 -25.18
N GLU A 12 23.51 -3.63 -25.52
CA GLU A 12 22.85 -2.70 -24.63
C GLU A 12 22.39 -3.48 -23.40
N VAL A 13 23.01 -3.19 -22.25
CA VAL A 13 22.72 -3.89 -21.01
C VAL A 13 21.29 -3.55 -20.61
N ASP A 14 20.41 -4.55 -20.64
CA ASP A 14 19.03 -4.44 -20.18
C ASP A 14 19.01 -4.36 -18.65
N LEU A 15 19.28 -3.16 -18.15
CA LEU A 15 19.30 -2.83 -16.71
C LEU A 15 17.96 -3.15 -16.04
N TYR A 16 16.86 -3.14 -16.80
CA TYR A 16 15.54 -3.50 -16.31
C TYR A 16 15.51 -5.00 -15.98
N ARG A 17 15.93 -5.88 -16.89
CA ARG A 17 16.06 -7.33 -16.62
C ARG A 17 17.05 -7.67 -15.50
N GLU A 18 18.16 -6.95 -15.37
CA GLU A 18 19.12 -7.14 -14.27
C GLU A 18 18.54 -6.71 -12.92
N SER A 19 17.67 -5.71 -12.90
CA SER A 19 16.94 -5.33 -11.68
C SER A 19 15.85 -6.35 -11.35
N GLU A 20 15.09 -6.81 -12.36
CA GLU A 20 14.04 -7.84 -12.19
C GLU A 20 14.61 -9.16 -11.69
N CYS A 21 15.83 -9.55 -12.06
CA CYS A 21 16.39 -10.81 -11.59
C CYS A 21 16.64 -10.84 -10.07
N ARG A 22 16.82 -9.67 -9.43
CA ARG A 22 16.92 -9.54 -7.97
C ARG A 22 15.57 -9.69 -7.26
N PHE A 23 14.49 -9.66 -8.05
CA PHE A 23 13.12 -9.79 -7.58
C PHE A 23 12.49 -11.12 -8.01
N ARG A 24 13.26 -12.10 -8.50
CA ARG A 24 12.71 -13.43 -8.89
C ARG A 24 11.99 -14.15 -7.76
N ASP A 25 12.43 -13.93 -6.53
CA ASP A 25 11.82 -14.51 -5.33
C ASP A 25 10.66 -13.65 -4.80
N ILE A 26 10.46 -12.45 -5.36
CA ILE A 26 9.29 -11.61 -5.10
C ILE A 26 8.19 -12.06 -6.06
N HIS A 27 7.04 -12.39 -5.50
CA HIS A 27 5.90 -12.79 -6.29
C HIS A 27 5.41 -11.58 -7.11
N ASP A 28 5.65 -11.64 -8.41
CA ASP A 28 5.06 -10.71 -9.37
C ASP A 28 3.59 -11.07 -9.55
N TRP A 29 2.70 -10.14 -9.19
CA TRP A 29 1.29 -10.44 -9.19
C TRP A 29 0.68 -10.57 -10.59
N GLU A 30 1.18 -9.80 -11.56
CA GLU A 30 0.68 -9.88 -12.95
C GLU A 30 0.86 -11.30 -13.50
N SER A 31 2.01 -11.93 -13.22
CA SER A 31 2.32 -13.34 -13.51
C SER A 31 1.40 -14.38 -12.83
N LEU A 32 0.68 -14.03 -11.77
CA LEU A 32 -0.24 -14.92 -11.03
C LEU A 32 -1.63 -15.02 -11.69
N THR A 33 -2.00 -14.01 -12.48
CA THR A 33 -3.28 -14.03 -13.22
C THR A 33 -3.21 -14.89 -14.49
N GLU A 34 -2.03 -15.02 -15.09
CA GLU A 34 -1.82 -15.76 -16.35
C GLU A 34 -1.60 -17.26 -16.14
N SER A 35 -1.12 -17.67 -14.96
CA SER A 35 -0.64 -19.03 -14.71
C SER A 35 -1.64 -19.97 -14.03
N GLY A 36 -2.75 -19.45 -13.49
CA GLY A 36 -3.69 -20.26 -12.71
C GLY A 36 -3.06 -20.94 -11.47
N LEU A 37 -1.88 -20.46 -11.06
CA LEU A 37 -1.12 -21.01 -9.94
C LEU A 37 -1.84 -20.68 -8.63
N GLU A 38 -2.29 -21.71 -7.92
CA GLU A 38 -2.45 -21.61 -6.47
C GLU A 38 -1.06 -21.39 -5.87
N ILE A 39 -0.76 -20.16 -5.45
CA ILE A 39 0.36 -19.99 -4.52
C ILE A 39 -0.05 -20.73 -3.25
N ALA A 40 0.88 -21.45 -2.63
CA ALA A 40 0.64 -22.18 -1.38
C ALA A 40 -0.09 -21.34 -0.32
N ASP A 41 0.09 -20.01 -0.35
CA ASP A 41 -0.45 -19.05 0.61
C ASP A 41 -1.56 -18.12 0.09
N VAL A 42 -1.95 -18.17 -1.19
CA VAL A 42 -3.02 -17.30 -1.75
C VAL A 42 -3.94 -18.10 -2.65
N HIS A 43 -5.25 -17.95 -2.48
CA HIS A 43 -6.25 -18.60 -3.34
C HIS A 43 -7.22 -17.60 -3.96
N ARG A 44 -7.69 -17.90 -5.17
CA ARG A 44 -8.73 -17.11 -5.85
C ARG A 44 -10.08 -17.37 -5.20
N SER A 45 -10.73 -16.31 -4.73
CA SER A 45 -12.09 -16.34 -4.21
C SER A 45 -13.10 -16.51 -5.36
N SER A 46 -14.28 -17.04 -5.05
CA SER A 46 -15.44 -17.01 -5.97
C SER A 46 -16.05 -15.60 -6.12
N ARG A 47 -15.53 -14.62 -5.38
CA ARG A 47 -15.96 -13.21 -5.42
C ARG A 47 -15.26 -12.45 -6.55
N HIS A 48 -15.95 -11.43 -7.05
CA HIS A 48 -15.48 -10.56 -8.13
C HIS A 48 -15.59 -9.10 -7.73
N PHE A 49 -14.64 -8.28 -8.18
CA PHE A 49 -14.73 -6.83 -8.01
C PHE A 49 -15.57 -6.23 -9.15
N VAL A 50 -16.60 -5.46 -8.78
CA VAL A 50 -17.58 -4.93 -9.75
C VAL A 50 -17.00 -3.77 -10.58
N GLY A 51 -15.91 -3.14 -10.13
CA GLY A 51 -15.32 -1.98 -10.81
C GLY A 51 -14.59 -2.30 -12.12
N CYS A 52 -14.14 -3.54 -12.32
CA CYS A 52 -13.52 -4.00 -13.57
C CYS A 52 -13.96 -5.44 -13.88
N ARG A 53 -14.52 -5.68 -15.08
CA ARG A 53 -15.33 -6.87 -15.41
C ARG A 53 -14.66 -8.24 -15.26
N ASN A 54 -13.38 -8.34 -14.95
CA ASN A 54 -12.67 -9.61 -14.75
C ASN A 54 -11.74 -9.62 -13.53
N ALA A 55 -11.78 -8.59 -12.68
CA ALA A 55 -10.92 -8.50 -11.52
C ALA A 55 -11.31 -9.55 -10.47
N GLY A 56 -10.40 -10.52 -10.25
CA GLY A 56 -10.55 -11.53 -9.21
C GLY A 56 -10.29 -10.96 -7.82
N VAL A 57 -10.89 -11.57 -6.80
CA VAL A 57 -10.54 -11.32 -5.39
C VAL A 57 -9.72 -12.51 -4.92
N PHE A 58 -8.60 -12.26 -4.25
CA PHE A 58 -7.69 -13.30 -3.78
C PHE A 58 -7.51 -13.17 -2.27
N ALA A 59 -7.46 -14.29 -1.56
CA ALA A 59 -7.37 -14.30 -0.10
C ALA A 59 -6.11 -15.03 0.36
N PHE A 60 -5.47 -14.47 1.38
CA PHE A 60 -4.26 -15.04 1.99
C PHE A 60 -4.64 -16.17 2.96
N ARG A 61 -4.15 -17.38 2.72
CA ARG A 61 -4.42 -18.54 3.59
C ARG A 61 -3.83 -18.34 4.99
N ALA A 62 -2.63 -17.77 5.09
CA ALA A 62 -1.94 -17.51 6.35
C ALA A 62 -2.25 -16.13 6.97
N VAL A 63 -3.11 -15.32 6.35
CA VAL A 63 -3.59 -14.05 6.92
C VAL A 63 -5.11 -13.96 6.73
N PRO A 64 -5.89 -14.47 7.71
CA PRO A 64 -7.33 -14.33 7.74
C PRO A 64 -7.75 -12.89 7.52
N ASP A 65 -8.81 -12.73 6.73
CA ASP A 65 -9.38 -11.43 6.39
C ASP A 65 -8.42 -10.44 5.68
N ALA A 66 -7.34 -10.94 5.09
CA ALA A 66 -6.55 -10.20 4.11
C ALA A 66 -6.95 -10.60 2.69
N TYR A 67 -7.22 -9.59 1.86
CA TYR A 67 -7.66 -9.77 0.48
C TYR A 67 -6.88 -8.89 -0.48
N LEU A 68 -6.64 -9.43 -1.67
CA LEU A 68 -5.93 -8.78 -2.75
C LEU A 68 -6.84 -8.69 -3.98
N LEU A 69 -6.98 -7.49 -4.54
CA LEU A 69 -7.81 -7.21 -5.69
C LEU A 69 -6.94 -6.56 -6.79
N PRO A 70 -6.29 -7.38 -7.61
CA PRO A 70 -5.43 -6.90 -8.69
C PRO A 70 -6.23 -6.41 -9.89
N ALA A 71 -5.71 -5.40 -10.58
CA ALA A 71 -6.36 -4.80 -11.74
C ALA A 71 -7.84 -4.45 -11.47
N ALA A 72 -8.15 -4.12 -10.20
CA ALA A 72 -9.49 -3.81 -9.74
C ALA A 72 -10.03 -2.56 -10.44
N LEU A 73 -9.13 -1.62 -10.74
CA LEU A 73 -9.45 -0.36 -11.39
C LEU A 73 -9.10 -0.44 -12.88
N ASP A 74 -10.04 -0.08 -13.74
CA ASP A 74 -9.75 0.17 -15.15
C ASP A 74 -8.87 1.41 -15.33
N ASP A 75 -8.33 1.61 -16.55
CA ASP A 75 -7.40 2.71 -16.79
C ASP A 75 -8.03 4.10 -16.59
N TRP A 76 -9.34 4.25 -16.83
CA TRP A 76 -10.05 5.52 -16.60
C TRP A 76 -10.25 5.80 -15.12
N GLN A 77 -10.59 4.78 -14.33
CA GLN A 77 -10.70 4.88 -12.88
C GLN A 77 -9.34 5.19 -12.24
N GLN A 78 -8.27 4.59 -12.73
CA GLN A 78 -6.92 4.90 -12.27
C GLN A 78 -6.53 6.36 -12.57
N VAL A 79 -6.76 6.81 -13.82
CA VAL A 79 -6.46 8.19 -14.22
C VAL A 79 -7.32 9.19 -13.44
N GLY A 80 -8.61 8.93 -13.27
CA GLY A 80 -9.51 9.78 -12.50
C GLY A 80 -9.08 9.91 -11.04
N LEU A 81 -8.84 8.79 -10.36
CA LEU A 81 -8.40 8.81 -8.97
C LEU A 81 -7.02 9.45 -8.80
N ALA A 82 -6.09 9.22 -9.74
CA ALA A 82 -4.78 9.88 -9.72
C ALA A 82 -4.90 11.39 -9.94
N TYR A 83 -5.77 11.82 -10.86
CA TYR A 83 -6.05 13.24 -11.08
C TYR A 83 -6.60 13.88 -9.80
N GLU A 84 -7.68 13.35 -9.24
CA GLU A 84 -8.27 13.83 -7.97
C GLU A 84 -7.22 13.87 -6.85
N ALA A 85 -6.40 12.82 -6.72
CA ALA A 85 -5.33 12.76 -5.73
C ALA A 85 -4.30 13.87 -5.86
N LEU A 86 -3.98 14.28 -7.08
CA LEU A 86 -2.93 15.25 -7.32
C LEU A 86 -3.46 16.68 -7.52
N SER A 87 -4.74 16.89 -7.81
CA SER A 87 -5.30 18.23 -8.03
C SER A 87 -6.34 18.69 -7.01
N GLU A 88 -6.96 17.77 -6.27
CA GLU A 88 -8.06 18.10 -5.34
C GLU A 88 -7.74 17.68 -3.90
N PHE A 89 -7.26 16.46 -3.69
CA PHE A 89 -7.02 15.90 -2.34
C PHE A 89 -5.92 16.65 -1.57
N ILE A 90 -5.06 17.36 -2.28
CA ILE A 90 -3.93 18.10 -1.73
C ILE A 90 -4.26 19.55 -1.38
N GLU A 91 -5.45 20.01 -1.78
CA GLU A 91 -5.89 21.38 -1.58
C GLU A 91 -6.61 21.55 -0.22
N PRO A 92 -6.60 22.76 0.37
CA PRO A 92 -7.41 23.06 1.54
C PRO A 92 -8.90 22.70 1.31
N PRO A 93 -9.60 22.18 2.32
CA PRO A 93 -9.23 22.11 3.74
C PRO A 93 -8.40 20.87 4.14
N ASN A 94 -7.99 20.02 3.19
CA ASN A 94 -7.17 18.86 3.51
C ASN A 94 -5.78 19.31 3.96
N LYS A 95 -5.21 18.60 4.95
CA LYS A 95 -3.82 18.84 5.37
C LYS A 95 -2.86 18.04 4.51
N THR A 96 -1.70 18.63 4.26
CA THR A 96 -0.56 17.97 3.62
C THR A 96 0.68 18.14 4.47
N ASN A 97 1.75 17.43 4.12
CA ASN A 97 3.06 17.66 4.75
C ASN A 97 3.56 19.09 4.57
N LEU A 98 3.08 19.83 3.55
CA LEU A 98 3.47 21.20 3.31
C LEU A 98 2.66 22.17 4.18
N SER A 99 1.34 21.95 4.28
CA SER A 99 0.46 22.83 5.06
C SER A 99 0.55 22.61 6.57
N ALA A 100 1.12 21.48 6.99
CA ALA A 100 1.50 21.24 8.39
C ALA A 100 2.58 22.22 8.90
N HIS A 101 3.34 22.87 8.02
CA HIS A 101 4.42 23.78 8.37
C HIS A 101 4.11 25.27 8.09
N GLY A 102 2.90 25.59 7.63
CA GLY A 102 2.48 26.96 7.33
C GLY A 102 1.49 27.04 6.18
N GLU A 103 1.24 28.27 5.71
CA GLU A 103 0.43 28.48 4.51
C GLU A 103 1.16 27.97 3.27
N VAL A 104 0.40 27.36 2.36
CA VAL A 104 0.91 26.79 1.10
C VAL A 104 0.16 27.46 -0.06
N PRO A 105 0.84 27.73 -1.19
CA PRO A 105 0.16 28.24 -2.37
C PRO A 105 -0.95 27.31 -2.83
N ALA A 106 -2.09 27.89 -3.19
CA ALA A 106 -3.23 27.20 -3.78
C ALA A 106 -3.55 27.80 -5.16
N PRO A 107 -3.78 26.99 -6.21
CA PRO A 107 -3.77 25.53 -6.21
C PRO A 107 -2.34 24.96 -6.22
N LEU A 108 -2.02 24.07 -5.28
CA LEU A 108 -0.70 23.45 -5.13
C LEU A 108 -0.25 22.70 -6.40
N TRP A 109 -1.18 22.07 -7.13
CA TRP A 109 -0.89 21.39 -8.41
C TRP A 109 -0.18 22.29 -9.43
N SER A 110 -0.48 23.60 -9.43
CA SER A 110 0.13 24.57 -10.36
C SER A 110 1.50 25.08 -9.89
N HIS A 111 1.90 24.78 -8.65
CA HIS A 111 3.13 25.29 -8.02
C HIS A 111 4.20 24.21 -8.03
N GLY A 112 4.81 23.99 -9.20
CA GLY A 112 5.67 22.82 -9.47
C GLY A 112 6.86 22.61 -8.51
N HIS A 113 7.39 23.66 -7.87
CA HIS A 113 8.48 23.51 -6.89
C HIS A 113 7.98 22.93 -5.56
N GLU A 114 6.90 23.47 -5.00
CA GLU A 114 6.24 23.00 -3.78
C GLU A 114 5.61 21.63 -4.00
N PHE A 115 4.94 21.46 -5.14
CA PHE A 115 4.30 20.20 -5.53
C PHE A 115 5.28 19.03 -5.51
N ARG A 116 6.52 19.22 -5.98
CA ARG A 116 7.58 18.19 -5.94
C ARG A 116 8.04 17.83 -4.52
N LYS A 117 7.64 18.59 -3.49
CA LYS A 117 7.95 18.33 -2.08
C LYS A 117 6.80 17.65 -1.34
N LEU A 118 5.64 17.48 -1.98
CA LEU A 118 4.50 16.75 -1.42
C LEU A 118 4.92 15.34 -1.00
N ARG A 119 4.33 14.80 0.06
CA ARG A 119 4.57 13.43 0.57
C ARG A 119 3.31 12.77 1.05
N TRP A 120 2.41 13.52 1.67
CA TRP A 120 1.14 13.00 2.10
C TRP A 120 0.05 14.08 2.08
N ALA A 121 -1.19 13.62 1.97
CA ALA A 121 -2.41 14.39 2.24
C ALA A 121 -3.36 13.55 3.12
N THR A 122 -4.18 14.20 3.94
CA THR A 122 -5.19 13.54 4.80
C THR A 122 -6.60 13.98 4.42
N LEU A 123 -7.53 13.02 4.33
CA LEU A 123 -8.93 13.22 3.94
C LEU A 123 -9.86 12.75 5.06
N GLY A 124 -11.02 13.39 5.21
CA GLY A 124 -11.91 13.09 6.33
C GLY A 124 -11.29 13.53 7.65
N TRP A 125 -11.29 12.62 8.64
CA TRP A 125 -10.56 12.83 9.89
C TRP A 125 -9.05 12.97 9.63
N GLN A 126 -8.50 14.10 10.07
CA GLN A 126 -7.12 14.49 9.82
C GLN A 126 -6.20 13.86 10.87
N TYR A 127 -5.36 12.93 10.44
CA TYR A 127 -4.38 12.27 11.29
C TYR A 127 -3.26 13.24 11.69
N ASP A 128 -3.05 13.40 12.99
CA ASP A 128 -1.98 14.20 13.55
C ASP A 128 -0.82 13.29 13.99
N TRP A 129 0.31 13.41 13.30
CA TRP A 129 1.48 12.55 13.53
C TRP A 129 2.13 12.76 14.91
N GLY A 130 2.05 13.97 15.48
CA GLY A 130 2.68 14.30 16.76
C GLY A 130 1.93 13.68 17.94
N SER A 131 0.61 13.74 17.91
CA SER A 131 -0.29 13.20 18.93
C SER A 131 -0.78 11.78 18.64
N ARG A 132 -0.54 11.25 17.43
CA ARG A 132 -1.06 9.96 16.95
C ARG A 132 -2.58 9.85 17.12
N SER A 133 -3.30 10.90 16.73
CA SER A 133 -4.75 11.00 16.93
C SER A 133 -5.43 11.71 15.76
N TYR A 134 -6.74 11.53 15.65
CA TYR A 134 -7.57 12.21 14.66
C TYR A 134 -8.15 13.51 15.22
N THR A 135 -8.07 14.60 14.45
CA THR A 135 -8.34 15.96 14.97
C THR A 135 -9.50 16.69 14.26
N ALA A 136 -9.22 17.35 13.15
CA ALA A 136 -10.20 18.06 12.34
C ALA A 136 -10.84 17.11 11.32
N VAL A 137 -12.00 17.51 10.75
CA VAL A 137 -12.69 16.75 9.71
C VAL A 137 -12.80 17.60 8.45
N SER A 138 -12.28 17.09 7.35
CA SER A 138 -12.61 17.56 6.00
C SER A 138 -13.68 16.66 5.37
N ALA A 139 -14.23 17.08 4.23
CA ALA A 139 -15.12 16.21 3.48
C ALA A 139 -14.34 14.99 2.93
N MET A 140 -14.89 13.79 3.09
CA MET A 140 -14.40 12.60 2.40
C MET A 140 -14.88 12.64 0.95
N PRO A 141 -13.98 12.52 -0.05
CA PRO A 141 -14.40 12.47 -1.44
C PRO A 141 -15.28 11.25 -1.73
N ASP A 142 -16.40 11.46 -2.45
CA ASP A 142 -17.32 10.38 -2.78
C ASP A 142 -16.66 9.26 -3.60
N SER A 143 -15.68 9.60 -4.44
CA SER A 143 -14.88 8.64 -5.21
C SER A 143 -14.18 7.64 -4.29
N VAL A 144 -13.54 8.13 -3.22
CA VAL A 144 -12.84 7.33 -2.20
C VAL A 144 -13.84 6.50 -1.39
N SER A 145 -14.96 7.09 -0.95
CA SER A 145 -16.00 6.36 -0.21
C SER A 145 -16.62 5.23 -1.03
N ARG A 146 -16.99 5.50 -2.30
CA ARG A 146 -17.55 4.49 -3.20
C ARG A 146 -16.54 3.38 -3.50
N LEU A 147 -15.27 3.74 -3.72
CA LEU A 147 -14.23 2.76 -3.95
C LEU A 147 -14.06 1.84 -2.74
N SER A 148 -13.93 2.41 -1.54
CA SER A 148 -13.83 1.64 -0.30
C SER A 148 -15.01 0.69 -0.13
N ALA A 149 -16.24 1.17 -0.30
CA ALA A 149 -17.44 0.34 -0.19
C ALA A 149 -17.46 -0.81 -1.22
N ALA A 150 -17.09 -0.53 -2.48
CA ALA A 150 -17.00 -1.56 -3.52
C ALA A 150 -15.95 -2.63 -3.17
N VAL A 151 -14.82 -2.21 -2.63
CA VAL A 151 -13.71 -3.08 -2.23
C VAL A 151 -14.10 -3.97 -1.06
N LEU A 152 -14.70 -3.41 0.00
CA LEU A 152 -15.19 -4.17 1.16
C LEU A 152 -16.25 -5.19 0.74
N ARG A 153 -17.19 -4.79 -0.12
CA ARG A 153 -18.23 -5.68 -0.66
C ARG A 153 -17.62 -6.85 -1.45
N ALA A 154 -16.64 -6.57 -2.30
CA ALA A 154 -15.94 -7.61 -3.06
C ALA A 154 -15.09 -8.53 -2.15
N ALA A 155 -14.51 -7.99 -1.08
CA ALA A 155 -13.85 -8.74 -0.03
C ALA A 155 -14.83 -9.47 0.92
N GLY A 156 -16.15 -9.32 0.73
CA GLY A 156 -17.19 -9.89 1.60
C GLY A 156 -17.10 -9.42 3.06
N ILE A 157 -16.53 -8.24 3.28
CA ILE A 157 -16.47 -7.57 4.56
C ILE A 157 -17.66 -6.60 4.65
N ALA A 158 -18.27 -6.50 5.82
CA ALA A 158 -19.37 -5.56 6.04
C ALA A 158 -18.91 -4.13 5.71
N GLU A 159 -19.72 -3.42 4.93
CA GLU A 159 -19.42 -2.02 4.60
C GLU A 159 -19.44 -1.16 5.85
N VAL A 160 -18.38 -0.39 6.01
CA VAL A 160 -18.26 0.65 7.02
C VAL A 160 -18.04 2.00 6.32
N PRO A 161 -18.60 3.10 6.84
CA PRO A 161 -18.32 4.42 6.29
C PRO A 161 -16.83 4.72 6.31
N MET A 162 -16.29 5.24 5.21
CA MET A 162 -14.91 5.72 5.18
C MET A 162 -14.82 7.05 5.91
N THR A 163 -14.12 7.07 7.03
CA THR A 163 -14.05 8.24 7.93
C THR A 163 -12.71 8.96 7.83
N ALA A 164 -11.63 8.24 7.51
CA ALA A 164 -10.28 8.79 7.37
C ALA A 164 -9.57 8.14 6.18
N ALA A 165 -8.71 8.90 5.50
CA ALA A 165 -7.79 8.36 4.52
C ALA A 165 -6.48 9.14 4.49
N ILE A 166 -5.38 8.44 4.22
CA ILE A 166 -4.05 9.01 4.01
C ILE A 166 -3.65 8.71 2.56
N VAL A 167 -3.37 9.77 1.80
CA VAL A 167 -2.85 9.67 0.43
C VAL A 167 -1.34 9.87 0.50
N ASN A 168 -0.57 8.85 0.14
CA ASN A 168 0.90 8.89 0.17
C ASN A 168 1.47 9.09 -1.24
N PHE A 169 2.44 9.99 -1.38
CA PHE A 169 3.10 10.33 -2.64
C PHE A 169 4.58 9.93 -2.60
N TYR A 170 4.95 8.97 -3.44
CA TYR A 170 6.31 8.47 -3.58
C TYR A 170 6.91 8.88 -4.94
N HIS A 171 8.15 9.37 -4.92
CA HIS A 171 8.86 9.82 -6.09
C HIS A 171 9.86 8.77 -6.54
N GLY A 172 9.66 8.15 -7.71
CA GLY A 172 10.52 7.07 -8.20
C GLY A 172 12.00 7.44 -8.39
N HIS A 173 12.32 8.73 -8.51
CA HIS A 173 13.71 9.21 -8.59
C HIS A 173 14.40 9.40 -7.23
N ARG A 174 13.67 9.24 -6.11
CA ARG A 174 14.20 9.45 -4.75
C ARG A 174 14.38 8.11 -4.06
N ILE A 175 15.63 7.71 -3.86
CA ILE A 175 15.99 6.48 -3.12
C ILE A 175 15.43 6.51 -1.68
N SER A 176 15.23 7.70 -1.11
CA SER A 176 14.68 7.88 0.24
C SER A 176 13.17 7.64 0.35
N ASP A 177 12.43 7.62 -0.76
CA ASP A 177 10.98 7.49 -0.72
C ASP A 177 10.58 6.02 -0.50
N ARG A 178 10.60 5.62 0.77
CA ARG A 178 10.24 4.30 1.30
C ARG A 178 9.41 4.46 2.57
N LEU A 179 8.48 3.54 2.80
CA LEU A 179 7.76 3.46 4.07
C LEU A 179 8.36 2.34 4.92
N GLY A 180 8.83 2.69 6.12
CA GLY A 180 9.37 1.71 7.06
C GLY A 180 8.28 0.79 7.63
N GLY A 181 8.68 -0.35 8.17
CA GLY A 181 7.76 -1.24 8.89
C GLY A 181 7.12 -0.50 10.06
N HIS A 182 5.78 -0.54 10.12
CA HIS A 182 4.97 0.07 11.17
C HIS A 182 3.68 -0.72 11.33
N VAL A 183 2.94 -0.41 12.39
CA VAL A 183 1.62 -0.98 12.67
C VAL A 183 0.63 0.17 12.75
N ASP A 184 -0.48 0.04 12.04
CA ASP A 184 -1.63 0.93 12.19
C ASP A 184 -2.43 0.46 13.41
N ASP A 185 -2.29 1.20 14.52
CA ASP A 185 -2.83 0.87 15.85
C ASP A 185 -3.70 1.98 16.47
N VAL A 186 -3.90 3.08 15.73
CA VAL A 186 -4.72 4.21 16.19
C VAL A 186 -6.20 3.93 15.96
N ASP A 187 -6.53 3.26 14.87
CA ASP A 187 -7.89 2.78 14.59
C ASP A 187 -8.15 1.49 15.37
N GLY A 188 -9.33 1.40 16.00
CA GLY A 188 -9.68 0.24 16.84
C GLY A 188 -9.56 -1.08 16.08
N ASP A 189 -9.28 -2.18 16.82
CA ASP A 189 -8.88 -3.49 16.30
C ASP A 189 -9.84 -4.19 15.32
N SER A 190 -11.01 -3.61 15.03
CA SER A 190 -12.05 -4.23 14.19
C SER A 190 -12.35 -3.51 12.89
N SER A 191 -11.75 -2.34 12.66
CA SER A 191 -11.93 -1.55 11.44
C SER A 191 -11.13 -2.15 10.27
N PRO A 192 -11.75 -2.38 9.10
CA PRO A 192 -11.00 -2.79 7.91
C PRO A 192 -10.19 -1.62 7.36
N LEU A 193 -8.98 -1.92 6.89
CA LEU A 193 -8.10 -1.00 6.18
C LEU A 193 -8.09 -1.33 4.69
N VAL A 194 -8.29 -0.32 3.86
CA VAL A 194 -8.22 -0.42 2.40
C VAL A 194 -7.03 0.40 1.91
N SER A 195 -6.08 -0.26 1.27
CA SER A 195 -4.91 0.35 0.64
C SER A 195 -5.02 0.24 -0.88
N VAL A 196 -4.86 1.36 -1.58
CA VAL A 196 -4.94 1.46 -3.04
C VAL A 196 -3.60 1.99 -3.55
N SER A 197 -3.05 1.35 -4.58
CA SER A 197 -1.80 1.76 -5.22
C SER A 197 -1.99 2.08 -6.70
N LEU A 198 -1.44 3.22 -7.12
CA LEU A 198 -1.49 3.76 -8.49
C LEU A 198 -0.08 4.16 -8.95
N GLY A 199 0.19 4.04 -10.25
CA GLY A 199 1.44 4.50 -10.85
C GLY A 199 2.54 3.44 -10.89
N LEU A 200 3.75 3.83 -10.47
CA LEU A 200 4.94 2.97 -10.55
C LEU A 200 4.81 1.73 -9.66
N PRO A 201 5.43 0.61 -10.05
CA PRO A 201 5.44 -0.59 -9.23
C PRO A 201 6.12 -0.34 -7.88
N CYS A 202 5.59 -0.91 -6.81
CA CYS A 202 6.26 -0.92 -5.51
C CYS A 202 6.32 -2.33 -4.91
N ILE A 203 7.21 -2.53 -3.94
CA ILE A 203 7.28 -3.77 -3.17
C ILE A 203 6.56 -3.52 -1.85
N PHE A 204 5.57 -4.35 -1.54
CA PHE A 204 4.88 -4.32 -0.26
C PHE A 204 5.29 -5.49 0.60
N LEU A 205 5.62 -5.17 1.86
CA LEU A 205 6.02 -6.13 2.88
C LEU A 205 4.95 -6.15 3.95
N HIS A 206 4.38 -7.32 4.19
CA HIS A 206 3.42 -7.53 5.27
C HIS A 206 3.90 -8.66 6.16
N GLU A 207 3.99 -8.39 7.47
CA GLU A 207 4.23 -9.41 8.48
C GLU A 207 2.95 -9.66 9.27
N SER A 208 2.49 -10.91 9.26
CA SER A 208 1.42 -11.38 10.15
C SER A 208 2.01 -12.35 11.17
N ILE A 209 1.57 -12.25 12.42
CA ILE A 209 1.94 -13.21 13.45
C ILE A 209 0.69 -14.00 13.83
N GLN A 210 0.75 -15.32 13.60
CA GLN A 210 -0.26 -16.28 14.03
C GLN A 210 0.36 -17.21 15.07
N GLY A 211 0.02 -17.00 16.35
CA GLY A 211 0.68 -17.74 17.44
C GLY A 211 2.17 -17.44 17.50
N THR A 212 3.02 -18.45 17.30
CA THR A 212 4.49 -18.32 17.28
C THR A 212 5.09 -18.21 15.87
N SER A 213 4.26 -18.24 14.82
CA SER A 213 4.71 -18.23 13.43
C SER A 213 4.51 -16.85 12.81
N ALA A 214 5.58 -16.29 12.26
CA ALA A 214 5.54 -15.10 11.42
C ALA A 214 5.39 -15.52 9.94
N CYS A 215 4.48 -14.86 9.23
CA CYS A 215 4.33 -15.00 7.79
C CYS A 215 4.64 -13.66 7.14
N THR A 216 5.65 -13.64 6.27
CA THR A 216 6.05 -12.46 5.50
C THR A 216 5.61 -12.63 4.07
N PHE A 217 4.92 -11.62 3.54
CA PHE A 217 4.55 -11.59 2.13
C PHE A 217 5.24 -10.44 1.42
N THR A 218 5.71 -10.73 0.20
CA THR A 218 6.33 -9.75 -0.68
C THR A 218 5.64 -9.81 -2.03
N PHE A 219 5.05 -8.71 -2.47
CA PHE A 219 4.44 -8.60 -3.80
C PHE A 219 4.93 -7.36 -4.52
N ARG A 220 5.12 -7.50 -5.84
CA ARG A 220 5.19 -6.36 -6.74
C ARG A 220 3.78 -5.85 -6.97
N ILE A 221 3.54 -4.60 -6.60
CA ILE A 221 2.25 -3.95 -6.72
C ILE A 221 2.22 -3.12 -8.00
N LEU A 222 1.42 -3.54 -8.96
CA LEU A 222 0.90 -2.69 -10.03
C LEU A 222 -0.63 -2.68 -9.91
N LYS A 223 -1.25 -1.50 -9.83
CA LYS A 223 -2.71 -1.34 -9.95
C LYS A 223 -3.50 -2.24 -8.98
N LEU A 224 -3.23 -2.11 -7.69
CA LEU A 224 -3.69 -3.05 -6.67
C LEU A 224 -4.53 -2.38 -5.61
N ILE A 225 -5.51 -3.13 -5.11
CA ILE A 225 -6.16 -2.84 -3.84
C ILE A 225 -5.90 -3.98 -2.86
N LEU A 226 -5.35 -3.65 -1.69
CA LEU A 226 -5.17 -4.55 -0.57
C LEU A 226 -6.18 -4.20 0.53
N VAL A 227 -6.89 -5.21 1.03
CA VAL A 227 -7.79 -5.08 2.17
C VAL A 227 -7.22 -5.89 3.32
N LEU A 228 -7.07 -5.25 4.48
CA LEU A 228 -6.65 -5.92 5.70
C LEU A 228 -7.73 -5.68 6.75
N ARG A 229 -8.37 -6.73 7.23
CA ARG A 229 -9.06 -6.64 8.52
C ARG A 229 -8.11 -7.13 9.59
N ARG A 230 -7.92 -6.34 10.63
CA ARG A 230 -7.19 -6.78 11.80
C ARG A 230 -8.04 -7.83 12.52
N VAL A 231 -7.53 -9.06 12.64
CA VAL A 231 -8.09 -10.05 13.58
C VAL A 231 -7.34 -9.88 14.90
N SER A 232 -8.10 -9.69 15.98
CA SER A 232 -7.62 -9.46 17.34
C SER A 232 -6.50 -10.44 17.74
N ARG A 233 -5.34 -9.92 18.13
CA ARG A 233 -4.36 -10.70 18.90
C ARG A 233 -4.75 -10.66 20.38
N THR A 234 -5.49 -11.65 20.85
CA THR A 234 -5.32 -12.07 22.25
C THR A 234 -4.08 -12.94 22.32
N ALA A 235 -2.93 -12.32 22.56
CA ALA A 235 -1.80 -12.96 23.22
C ALA A 235 -1.32 -11.99 24.28
N SER A 236 -1.93 -12.13 25.47
CA SER A 236 -1.44 -11.58 26.72
C SER A 236 0.07 -11.75 26.82
N SER A 237 0.74 -10.68 27.26
CA SER A 237 2.15 -10.61 27.61
C SER A 237 2.68 -11.94 28.17
N ILE A 238 3.55 -12.61 27.42
CA ILE A 238 4.63 -13.37 28.05
C ILE A 238 5.80 -12.40 28.13
N CYS A 239 5.67 -11.44 29.04
CA CYS A 239 6.83 -10.81 29.64
C CYS A 239 7.53 -11.94 30.40
N GLY A 240 8.60 -12.48 29.81
CA GLY A 240 9.53 -13.28 30.57
C GLY A 240 10.05 -12.41 31.71
N ASP A 241 9.75 -12.82 32.93
CA ASP A 241 10.44 -12.36 34.12
C ASP A 241 11.94 -12.52 33.86
N SER A 242 12.63 -11.42 33.62
CA SER A 242 14.08 -11.34 33.71
C SER A 242 14.43 -11.50 35.19
N GLY A 243 14.51 -12.76 35.63
CA GLY A 243 15.02 -13.14 36.93
C GLY A 243 16.42 -12.57 37.11
N SER A 244 16.51 -11.54 37.95
CA SER A 244 17.75 -11.03 38.51
C SER A 244 18.42 -12.15 39.32
N LEU A 245 19.37 -12.86 38.69
CA LEU A 245 20.36 -13.66 39.40
C LEU A 245 21.32 -12.69 40.10
N LYS A 246 21.08 -12.44 41.39
CA LYS A 246 22.08 -11.81 42.27
C LYS A 246 23.25 -12.77 42.49
N PRO A 247 24.51 -12.31 42.42
CA PRO A 247 25.66 -13.10 42.82
C PRO A 247 25.69 -13.20 44.35
N THR A 248 25.64 -14.42 44.87
CA THR A 248 25.96 -14.72 46.27
C THR A 248 27.47 -14.63 46.47
N GLY A 249 27.92 -13.58 47.16
CA GLY A 249 29.26 -13.53 47.75
C GLY A 249 29.26 -14.25 49.09
N THR A 250 30.23 -15.14 49.28
CA THR A 250 30.78 -15.55 50.58
C THR A 250 31.68 -14.45 51.14
#